data_AF-A0A934DBM7-F1
#
_entry.id   AF-A0A934DBM7-F1
#
_cell.length_a   1.000
_cell.length_b   1.000
_cell.length_c   1.000
_cell.angle_alpha   90.00
_cell.angle_beta   90.00
_cell.angle_gamma   90.00
#
_symmetry.space_group_name_H-M   'P 1'
#
loop_
_entity.id
_entity.type
_entity.pdbx_description
1 polymer ?
#
loop_
_entity_poly.entity_id
_entity_poly.type
_entity_poly.pdbx_seq_one_letter_code
_entity_poly.pdbx_strand_id
1 'polypeptide(L)'
;MSSEHVRDELLQMYVDSRLDATESAAVRQHLLTCRVCSSAHFSLTQLDRGLRSLPTERLASDFSSRVMTKLSIAPRSPFLFKAIENMAYVFGLMIVLGIMLTAFVLTGAVSMEQFAESRTVVNSFTDSMSLHLRSAIDALTLTLETYLPFVFRHSSMKVAAMATVVIGMLALIDRIVRRRVL
;
A
#
# COMPACT_ATOMS: atom_id res chain seq x y z
N MET A 1 -54.32 3.05 8.98
CA MET A 1 -53.47 1.96 8.44
C MET A 1 -54.40 0.79 8.23
N SER A 2 -54.97 0.72 7.02
CA SER A 2 -55.94 -0.27 6.59
C SER A 2 -55.36 -1.68 6.63
N SER A 3 -56.26 -2.65 6.68
CA SER A 3 -56.10 -4.11 6.76
C SER A 3 -55.34 -4.75 5.59
N GLU A 4 -54.17 -4.23 5.25
CA GLU A 4 -53.37 -4.68 4.12
C GLU A 4 -52.11 -5.38 4.64
N HIS A 5 -51.92 -6.63 4.20
CA HIS A 5 -50.77 -7.44 4.54
C HIS A 5 -49.48 -6.82 3.99
N VAL A 6 -48.34 -7.13 4.61
CA VAL A 6 -47.03 -6.78 4.03
C VAL A 6 -46.90 -7.47 2.68
N ARG A 7 -46.51 -6.72 1.64
CA ARG A 7 -46.24 -7.27 0.30
C ARG A 7 -45.18 -8.36 0.38
N ASP A 8 -45.34 -9.41 -0.40
CA ASP A 8 -44.45 -10.57 -0.39
C ASP A 8 -42.99 -10.17 -0.69
N GLU A 9 -42.76 -9.20 -1.58
CA GLU A 9 -41.42 -8.72 -1.90
C GLU A 9 -40.74 -8.06 -0.69
N LEU A 10 -41.49 -7.26 0.09
CA LEU A 10 -40.96 -6.64 1.31
C LEU A 10 -40.64 -7.69 2.37
N LEU A 11 -41.45 -8.73 2.47
CA LEU A 11 -41.23 -9.82 3.41
C LEU A 11 -39.99 -10.65 3.05
N GLN A 12 -39.77 -10.91 1.76
CA GLN A 12 -38.56 -11.57 1.26
C GLN A 12 -37.32 -10.72 1.49
N MET A 13 -37.36 -9.42 1.16
CA MET A 13 -36.26 -8.50 1.42
C MET A 13 -35.94 -8.37 2.92
N TYR A 14 -36.95 -8.49 3.79
CA TYR A 14 -36.75 -8.54 5.24
C TYR A 14 -35.96 -9.79 5.66
N VAL A 15 -36.32 -10.97 5.14
CA VAL A 15 -35.60 -12.23 5.41
C VAL A 15 -34.16 -12.17 4.88
N ASP A 16 -33.96 -11.60 3.69
CA ASP A 16 -32.64 -11.43 3.06
C ASP A 16 -31.80 -10.30 3.71
N SER A 17 -32.32 -9.60 4.72
CA SER A 17 -31.66 -8.46 5.37
C SER A 17 -31.28 -7.32 4.39
N ARG A 18 -32.13 -7.07 3.39
CA ARG A 18 -31.94 -6.06 2.34
C ARG A 18 -32.73 -4.76 2.54
N LEU A 19 -33.60 -4.71 3.55
CA LEU A 19 -34.34 -3.50 3.91
C LEU A 19 -33.48 -2.55 4.73
N ASP A 20 -33.77 -1.25 4.63
CA ASP A 20 -33.17 -0.27 5.53
C ASP A 20 -33.70 -0.41 6.98
N ALA A 21 -33.08 0.31 7.91
CA ALA A 21 -33.43 0.21 9.33
C ALA A 21 -34.87 0.62 9.63
N THR A 22 -35.43 1.57 8.87
CA THR A 22 -36.78 2.10 9.08
C THR A 22 -37.84 1.14 8.56
N GLU A 23 -37.64 0.62 7.35
CA GLU A 23 -38.52 -0.39 6.74
C GLU A 23 -38.48 -1.70 7.53
N SER A 24 -37.30 -2.12 7.97
CA SER A 24 -37.13 -3.30 8.82
C SER A 24 -37.90 -3.17 10.15
N ALA A 25 -37.88 -1.99 10.77
CA ALA A 25 -38.64 -1.74 12.00
C ALA A 25 -40.16 -1.78 11.76
N ALA A 26 -40.64 -1.21 10.65
CA ALA A 26 -42.05 -1.22 10.29
C ALA A 26 -42.57 -2.64 10.01
N VAL A 27 -41.83 -3.44 9.24
CA VAL A 27 -42.16 -4.86 8.99
C VAL A 27 -42.14 -5.64 10.30
N ARG A 28 -41.10 -5.46 11.14
CA ARG A 28 -41.03 -6.12 12.45
C ARG A 28 -42.25 -5.81 13.31
N GLN A 29 -42.67 -4.55 13.39
CA GLN A 29 -43.84 -4.15 14.15
C GLN A 29 -45.13 -4.79 13.60
N HIS A 30 -45.25 -4.89 12.27
CA HIS A 30 -46.39 -5.58 11.65
C HIS A 30 -46.41 -7.09 11.94
N LEU A 31 -45.24 -7.75 11.94
CA LEU A 31 -45.13 -9.19 12.25
C LEU A 31 -45.55 -9.54 13.68
N LEU A 32 -45.51 -8.58 14.62
CA LEU A 32 -46.00 -8.76 15.99
C LEU A 32 -47.53 -8.80 16.08
N THR A 33 -48.24 -8.20 15.13
CA THR A 33 -49.70 -8.05 15.17
C THR A 33 -50.42 -8.89 14.12
N CYS A 34 -49.79 -9.17 12.97
CA CYS A 34 -50.40 -9.94 11.88
C CYS A 34 -49.95 -11.40 11.86
N ARG A 35 -50.85 -12.33 12.24
CA ARG A 35 -50.57 -13.78 12.22
C ARG A 35 -50.28 -14.33 10.83
N VAL A 36 -50.94 -13.81 9.79
CA VAL A 36 -50.75 -14.26 8.40
C VAL A 36 -49.33 -13.97 7.94
N CYS A 37 -48.87 -12.72 8.07
CA CYS A 37 -47.51 -12.34 7.70
C CYS A 37 -46.45 -13.01 8.59
N SER A 38 -46.75 -13.23 9.88
CA SER A 38 -45.88 -13.97 10.80
C SER A 38 -45.68 -15.44 10.37
N SER A 39 -46.76 -16.11 9.93
CA SER A 39 -46.69 -17.47 9.40
C SER A 39 -45.92 -17.57 8.07
N ALA A 40 -46.13 -16.59 7.17
CA ALA A 40 -45.37 -16.49 5.93
C ALA A 40 -43.86 -16.27 6.20
N HIS A 41 -43.54 -15.34 7.11
CA HIS A 41 -42.16 -15.08 7.55
C HIS A 41 -41.49 -16.34 8.13
N PHE A 42 -42.21 -17.08 8.98
CA PHE A 42 -41.70 -18.33 9.55
C PHE A 42 -41.38 -19.36 8.47
N SER A 43 -42.27 -19.51 7.48
CA SER A 43 -42.08 -20.45 6.37
C SER A 43 -40.86 -20.08 5.50
N LEU A 44 -40.69 -18.80 5.18
CA LEU A 44 -39.51 -18.30 4.45
C LEU A 44 -38.22 -18.50 5.24
N THR A 45 -38.25 -18.25 6.55
CA THR A 45 -37.08 -18.45 7.42
C THR A 45 -36.69 -19.93 7.51
N GLN A 46 -37.67 -20.84 7.55
CA GLN A 46 -37.40 -22.28 7.55
C GLN A 46 -36.79 -22.75 6.22
N LEU A 47 -37.27 -22.19 5.10
CA LEU A 47 -36.69 -22.46 3.78
C LEU A 47 -35.23 -21.97 3.71
N ASP A 48 -34.95 -20.73 4.12
CA ASP A 48 -33.57 -20.19 4.15
C ASP A 48 -32.64 -21.05 5.01
N ARG A 49 -33.10 -21.48 6.20
CA ARG A 49 -32.32 -22.40 7.04
C ARG A 49 -32.06 -23.75 6.37
N GLY A 50 -33.05 -24.30 5.68
CA GLY A 50 -32.91 -25.54 4.92
C GLY A 50 -31.93 -25.42 3.74
N LEU A 51 -31.90 -24.26 3.08
CA LEU A 51 -30.93 -23.98 2.03
C LEU A 51 -29.51 -23.80 2.58
N ARG A 52 -29.37 -23.13 3.73
CA ARG A 52 -28.08 -22.92 4.40
C ARG A 52 -27.49 -24.19 5.03
N SER A 53 -28.33 -25.18 5.34
CA SER A 53 -27.87 -26.47 5.87
C SER A 53 -27.37 -27.42 4.78
N LEU A 54 -27.55 -27.08 3.50
CA LEU A 54 -26.98 -27.85 2.42
C LEU A 54 -25.45 -27.89 2.57
N PRO A 55 -24.82 -29.06 2.32
CA PRO A 55 -23.38 -29.19 2.46
C PRO A 55 -22.69 -28.23 1.50
N THR A 56 -22.06 -27.20 2.06
CA THR A 56 -21.24 -26.29 1.27
C THR A 56 -20.02 -27.06 0.82
N GLU A 57 -19.90 -27.24 -0.49
CA GLU A 57 -18.76 -27.90 -1.09
C GLU A 57 -17.50 -27.11 -0.72
N ARG A 58 -16.58 -27.80 -0.04
CA ARG A 58 -15.38 -27.15 0.50
C ARG A 58 -14.53 -26.74 -0.69
N LEU A 59 -14.34 -25.42 -0.88
CA LEU A 59 -13.47 -24.93 -1.92
C LEU A 59 -12.07 -25.53 -1.74
N ALA A 60 -11.42 -25.85 -2.85
CA ALA A 60 -10.03 -26.31 -2.82
C ALA A 60 -9.17 -25.29 -2.05
N SER A 61 -8.22 -25.77 -1.25
CA SER A 61 -7.38 -24.94 -0.38
C SER A 61 -6.56 -23.89 -1.14
N ASP A 62 -6.35 -24.11 -2.44
CA ASP A 62 -5.63 -23.22 -3.34
C ASP A 62 -6.55 -22.26 -4.13
N PHE A 63 -7.87 -22.35 -3.98
CA PHE A 63 -8.83 -21.56 -4.77
C PHE A 63 -8.56 -20.06 -4.68
N SER A 64 -8.40 -19.53 -3.46
CA SER A 64 -8.11 -18.12 -3.23
C SER A 64 -6.80 -17.70 -3.89
N SER A 65 -5.77 -18.55 -3.85
CA SER A 65 -4.50 -18.29 -4.51
C SER A 65 -4.69 -18.21 -6.03
N ARG A 66 -5.37 -19.18 -6.64
CA ARG A 66 -5.64 -19.21 -8.09
C ARG A 66 -6.47 -18.01 -8.56
N VAL A 67 -7.49 -17.61 -7.80
CA VAL A 67 -8.33 -16.44 -8.11
C VAL A 67 -7.53 -15.16 -8.00
N MET A 68 -6.73 -14.98 -6.94
CA MET A 68 -5.89 -13.80 -6.76
C MET A 68 -4.80 -13.70 -7.83
N THR A 69 -4.21 -14.81 -8.26
CA THR A 69 -3.28 -14.84 -9.40
C THR A 69 -3.96 -14.40 -10.70
N LYS A 70 -5.19 -14.87 -10.97
CA LYS A 70 -5.94 -14.47 -12.17
C LYS A 70 -6.39 -13.01 -12.15
N LEU A 71 -6.78 -12.50 -10.98
CA LEU A 71 -7.25 -11.13 -10.84
C LEU A 71 -6.13 -10.08 -11.00
N SER A 72 -4.85 -10.49 -11.06
CA SER A 72 -3.72 -9.57 -11.20
C SER A 72 -3.76 -8.39 -10.22
N ILE A 73 -4.41 -8.59 -9.07
CA ILE A 73 -4.33 -7.67 -7.94
C ILE A 73 -2.96 -7.95 -7.34
N ALA A 74 -1.93 -7.45 -8.02
CA ALA A 74 -0.62 -7.30 -7.43
C ALA A 74 -0.88 -6.54 -6.12
N PRO A 75 -0.54 -7.09 -4.95
CA PRO A 75 -0.68 -6.35 -3.70
C PRO A 75 0.11 -5.05 -3.91
N ARG A 76 -0.59 -3.92 -3.95
CA ARG A 76 0.03 -2.59 -3.95
C ARG A 76 1.00 -2.61 -2.78
N SER A 77 2.30 -2.62 -3.11
CA SER A 77 3.33 -3.06 -2.19
C SER A 77 3.32 -2.19 -0.94
N PRO A 78 3.09 -2.76 0.26
CA PRO A 78 3.06 -1.98 1.49
C PRO A 78 4.43 -1.37 1.82
N PHE A 79 5.52 -1.89 1.23
CA PHE A 79 6.86 -1.40 1.50
C PHE A 79 7.21 -0.08 0.78
N LEU A 80 6.84 0.08 -0.49
CA LEU A 80 7.16 1.30 -1.24
C LEU A 80 6.40 2.52 -0.68
N PHE A 81 5.17 2.29 -0.21
CA PHE A 81 4.38 3.29 0.49
C PHE A 81 4.98 3.61 1.88
N LYS A 82 5.38 2.58 2.65
CA LYS A 82 5.98 2.75 3.99
C LYS A 82 7.39 3.35 3.94
N ALA A 83 8.15 3.11 2.88
CA ALA A 83 9.45 3.73 2.65
C ALA A 83 9.32 5.23 2.31
N ILE A 84 8.32 5.59 1.49
CA ILE A 84 8.01 7.00 1.20
C ILE A 84 7.50 7.72 2.45
N GLU A 85 6.67 7.06 3.26
CA GLU A 85 6.15 7.61 4.52
C GLU A 85 7.29 7.91 5.51
N ASN A 86 8.25 7.00 5.65
CA ASN A 86 9.42 7.22 6.50
C ASN A 86 10.38 8.29 5.92
N MET A 87 10.50 8.39 4.60
CA MET A 87 11.30 9.44 3.95
C MET A 87 10.71 10.84 4.20
N ALA A 88 9.38 10.98 4.22
CA ALA A 88 8.72 12.27 4.46
C ALA A 88 9.12 12.88 5.81
N TYR A 89 9.24 12.06 6.86
CA TYR A 89 9.71 12.51 8.17
C TYR A 89 11.18 12.95 8.14
N VAL A 90 12.04 12.23 7.42
CA VAL A 90 13.45 12.61 7.26
C VAL A 90 13.58 13.94 6.53
N PHE A 91 12.82 14.14 5.44
CA PHE A 91 12.80 15.41 4.71
C PHE A 91 12.26 16.56 5.56
N GLY A 92 11.17 16.34 6.29
CA GLY A 92 10.61 17.33 7.21
C GLY A 92 11.61 17.75 8.29
N LEU A 93 12.30 16.78 8.90
CA LEU A 93 13.33 17.05 9.90
C LEU A 93 14.52 17.81 9.31
N MET A 94 14.95 17.46 8.10
CA MET A 94 16.04 18.17 7.40
C MET A 94 15.70 19.63 7.12
N ILE A 95 14.45 19.92 6.72
CA ILE A 95 13.97 21.29 6.48
C ILE A 95 13.96 22.09 7.78
N VAL A 96 13.39 21.53 8.85
CA VAL A 96 13.34 22.19 10.17
C VAL A 96 14.75 22.48 10.69
N LEU A 97 15.65 21.50 10.59
CA LEU A 97 17.05 21.66 10.99
C LEU A 97 17.73 22.78 10.18
N GLY A 98 17.50 22.84 8.87
CA GLY A 98 18.04 23.88 7.99
C GLY A 98 17.52 25.29 8.34
N ILE A 99 16.23 25.42 8.65
CA ILE A 99 15.63 26.70 9.07
C ILE A 99 16.18 27.12 10.44
N MET A 100 16.30 26.17 11.38
CA MET A 100 16.84 26.48 12.71
C MET A 100 18.30 26.93 12.62
N LEU A 101 19.10 26.26 11.78
CA LEU A 101 20.51 26.59 11.58
C LEU A 101 20.68 27.97 10.94
N THR A 102 19.85 28.32 9.95
CA THR A 102 19.85 29.66 9.36
C THR A 102 19.42 30.73 10.37
N ALA A 103 18.39 30.49 11.18
CA ALA A 103 17.97 31.41 12.25
C ALA A 103 19.09 31.67 13.28
N PHE A 104 19.82 30.64 13.69
CA PHE A 104 20.94 30.73 14.63
C PHE A 104 22.11 31.56 14.07
N VAL A 105 22.39 31.43 12.77
CA VAL A 105 23.40 32.26 12.09
C VAL A 105 22.96 33.73 12.05
N LEU A 106 21.69 34.01 11.75
CA LEU A 106 21.17 35.38 11.72
C LEU A 106 21.17 36.06 13.09
N THR A 107 20.96 35.31 14.18
CA THR A 107 20.98 35.86 15.54
C THR A 107 22.39 36.06 16.11
N GLY A 108 23.43 35.62 15.39
CA GLY A 108 24.82 35.71 15.85
C GLY A 108 25.15 34.78 17.02
N ALA A 109 24.24 33.85 17.35
CA ALA A 109 24.42 32.89 18.43
C ALA A 109 25.47 31.82 18.09
N VAL A 110 25.79 31.64 16.81
CA VAL A 110 26.91 30.82 16.34
C VAL A 110 27.81 31.66 15.44
N SER A 111 29.09 31.74 15.77
CA SER A 111 30.08 32.40 14.92
C SER A 111 30.47 31.50 13.74
N MET A 112 30.54 32.07 12.54
CA MET A 112 30.92 31.35 11.31
C MET A 112 32.32 30.70 11.40
N GLU A 113 33.17 31.16 12.31
CA GLU A 113 34.50 30.58 12.56
C GLU A 113 34.43 29.16 13.13
N GLN A 114 33.48 28.83 14.01
CA GLN A 114 33.30 27.45 14.51
C GLN A 114 32.75 26.49 13.43
N PHE A 115 32.03 27.03 12.45
CA PHE A 115 31.61 26.24 11.27
C PHE A 115 32.77 25.95 10.32
N ALA A 116 33.81 26.78 10.27
CA ALA A 116 34.98 26.55 9.42
C ALA A 116 35.78 25.32 9.88
N GLU A 117 35.85 25.06 11.18
CA GLU A 117 36.52 23.89 11.75
C GLU A 117 35.72 22.59 11.50
N SER A 118 34.40 22.64 11.65
CA SER A 118 33.50 21.49 11.35
C SER A 118 33.30 21.23 9.85
N ARG A 119 33.52 22.22 8.97
CA ARG A 119 33.60 22.01 7.52
C ARG A 119 34.71 21.04 7.15
N THR A 120 35.79 20.90 7.92
CA THR A 120 36.84 19.92 7.62
C THR A 120 36.36 18.48 7.81
N VAL A 121 35.49 18.23 8.79
CA VAL A 121 34.88 16.91 9.04
C VAL A 121 33.81 16.60 7.98
N VAL A 122 32.98 17.58 7.64
CA VAL A 122 31.99 17.42 6.56
C VAL A 122 32.68 17.25 5.21
N ASN A 123 33.72 18.02 4.91
CA ASN A 123 34.46 17.90 3.66
C ASN A 123 35.24 16.58 3.60
N SER A 124 35.87 16.12 4.69
CA SER A 124 36.54 14.81 4.70
C SER A 124 35.56 13.63 4.61
N PHE A 125 34.36 13.74 5.17
CA PHE A 125 33.29 12.76 4.97
C PHE A 125 32.75 12.81 3.53
N THR A 126 32.58 14.00 2.96
CA THR A 126 32.11 14.19 1.59
C THR A 126 33.17 13.73 0.58
N ASP A 127 34.44 13.98 0.86
CA ASP A 127 35.58 13.56 0.05
C ASP A 127 35.76 12.05 0.13
N SER A 128 35.75 11.45 1.32
CA SER A 128 35.82 9.98 1.47
C SER A 128 34.61 9.28 0.83
N MET A 129 33.39 9.79 1.08
CA MET A 129 32.19 9.22 0.48
C MET A 129 32.15 9.42 -1.03
N SER A 130 32.61 10.56 -1.56
CA SER A 130 32.69 10.80 -3.01
C SER A 130 33.76 9.94 -3.68
N LEU A 131 34.86 9.61 -2.99
CA LEU A 131 35.92 8.72 -3.50
C LEU A 131 35.43 7.27 -3.55
N HIS A 132 34.69 6.83 -2.53
CA HIS A 132 34.03 5.53 -2.52
C HIS A 132 32.86 5.45 -3.51
N LEU A 133 32.06 6.51 -3.66
CA LEU A 133 31.00 6.55 -4.67
C LEU A 133 31.58 6.58 -6.08
N ARG A 134 32.61 7.40 -6.35
CA ARG A 134 33.26 7.45 -7.67
C ARG A 134 33.89 6.12 -8.01
N SER A 135 34.64 5.51 -7.11
CA SER A 135 35.22 4.18 -7.37
C SER A 135 34.15 3.11 -7.63
N ALA A 136 33.03 3.13 -6.88
CA ALA A 136 31.91 2.23 -7.12
C ALA A 136 31.22 2.51 -8.46
N ILE A 137 31.01 3.78 -8.81
CA ILE A 137 30.42 4.22 -10.08
C ILE A 137 31.33 3.86 -11.25
N ASP A 138 32.64 4.08 -11.15
CA ASP A 138 33.62 3.78 -12.19
C ASP A 138 33.75 2.28 -12.40
N ALA A 139 33.80 1.49 -11.31
CA ALA A 139 33.77 0.03 -11.39
C ALA A 139 32.46 -0.46 -12.05
N LEU A 140 31.32 0.11 -11.68
CA LEU A 140 30.04 -0.22 -12.28
C LEU A 140 30.01 0.17 -13.77
N THR A 141 30.55 1.34 -14.12
CA THR A 141 30.58 1.87 -15.49
C THR A 141 31.46 1.00 -16.38
N LEU A 142 32.65 0.61 -15.92
CA LEU A 142 33.54 -0.32 -16.62
C LEU A 142 32.89 -1.69 -16.82
N THR A 143 32.21 -2.20 -15.79
CA THR A 143 31.48 -3.46 -15.87
C THR A 143 30.36 -3.35 -16.91
N LEU A 144 29.59 -2.26 -16.90
CA LEU A 144 28.53 -2.01 -17.87
C LEU A 144 29.03 -1.83 -19.29
N GLU A 145 30.14 -1.13 -19.49
CA GLU A 145 30.74 -0.90 -20.82
C GLU A 145 31.25 -2.22 -21.42
N THR A 146 31.69 -3.16 -20.57
CA THR A 146 32.08 -4.51 -20.97
C THR A 146 30.88 -5.35 -21.45
N TYR A 147 29.72 -5.23 -20.80
CA TYR A 147 28.53 -6.03 -21.12
C TYR A 147 27.58 -5.38 -22.16
N LEU A 148 27.58 -4.06 -22.29
CA LEU A 148 26.66 -3.29 -23.14
C LEU A 148 27.39 -2.21 -23.98
N PRO A 149 28.37 -2.59 -24.83
CA PRO A 149 29.19 -1.63 -25.57
C PRO A 149 28.41 -0.74 -26.56
N PHE A 150 27.26 -1.22 -27.05
CA PHE A 150 26.40 -0.48 -27.98
C PHE A 150 25.71 0.74 -27.34
N VAL A 151 25.36 0.66 -26.05
CA VAL A 151 24.61 1.73 -25.36
C VAL A 151 25.51 2.91 -24.99
N PHE A 152 26.82 2.68 -24.82
CA PHE A 152 27.77 3.69 -24.36
C PHE A 152 28.39 4.54 -25.48
N ARG A 153 27.97 4.36 -26.74
CA ARG A 153 28.53 5.09 -27.90
C ARG A 153 28.15 6.58 -27.95
N HIS A 154 27.04 6.97 -27.32
CA HIS A 154 26.59 8.37 -27.20
C HIS A 154 26.56 8.80 -25.73
N SER A 155 27.21 9.93 -25.38
CA SER A 155 27.36 10.36 -23.99
C SER A 155 26.01 10.62 -23.28
N SER A 156 24.97 11.01 -24.02
CA SER A 156 23.62 11.23 -23.50
C SER A 156 22.90 9.94 -23.08
N MET A 157 23.25 8.78 -23.67
CA MET A 157 22.65 7.50 -23.32
C MET A 157 23.28 6.87 -22.06
N LYS A 158 24.48 7.31 -21.66
CA LYS A 158 25.18 6.79 -20.47
C LYS A 158 24.39 7.04 -19.19
N VAL A 159 23.81 8.23 -19.04
CA VAL A 159 23.04 8.62 -17.85
C VAL A 159 21.73 7.84 -17.74
N ALA A 160 21.02 7.67 -18.85
CA ALA A 160 19.77 6.90 -18.89
C ALA A 160 20.02 5.41 -18.59
N ALA A 161 21.08 4.84 -19.15
CA ALA A 161 21.47 3.45 -18.91
C ALA A 161 21.84 3.21 -17.43
N MET A 162 22.62 4.12 -16.83
CA MET A 162 22.93 4.11 -15.40
C MET A 162 21.67 4.13 -14.53
N ALA A 163 20.74 5.04 -14.82
CA ALA A 163 19.48 5.13 -14.08
C ALA A 163 18.67 3.83 -14.16
N THR A 164 18.55 3.22 -15.35
CA THR A 164 17.86 1.93 -15.50
C THR A 164 18.56 0.78 -14.77
N VAL A 165 19.88 0.77 -14.71
CA VAL A 165 20.63 -0.26 -13.97
C VAL A 165 20.47 -0.09 -12.47
N VAL A 166 20.52 1.15 -11.96
CA VAL A 166 20.29 1.43 -10.54
C VAL A 166 18.89 1.01 -10.14
N ILE A 167 17.88 1.34 -10.95
CA ILE A 167 16.49 0.89 -10.73
C ILE A 167 16.40 -0.64 -10.78
N GLY A 168 17.08 -1.28 -11.74
CA GLY A 168 17.14 -2.74 -11.85
C GLY A 168 17.82 -3.42 -10.66
N MET A 169 18.93 -2.87 -10.18
CA MET A 169 19.65 -3.31 -8.97
C MET A 169 18.78 -3.20 -7.74
N LEU A 170 18.10 -2.07 -7.56
CA LEU A 170 17.15 -1.87 -6.45
C LEU A 170 16.03 -2.91 -6.49
N ALA A 171 15.47 -3.18 -7.67
CA ALA A 171 14.46 -4.23 -7.85
C ALA A 171 15.00 -5.65 -7.59
N LEU A 172 16.28 -5.89 -7.88
CA LEU A 172 16.93 -7.20 -7.69
C LEU A 172 17.30 -7.44 -6.22
N ILE A 173 17.78 -6.40 -5.52
CA ILE A 173 17.98 -6.40 -4.06
C ILE A 173 16.64 -6.64 -3.36
N ASP A 174 15.57 -5.96 -3.78
CA ASP A 174 14.20 -6.18 -3.27
C ASP A 174 13.78 -7.66 -3.44
N ARG A 175 14.06 -8.25 -4.61
CA ARG A 175 13.78 -9.67 -4.87
C ARG A 175 14.58 -10.64 -4.00
N ILE A 176 15.84 -10.34 -3.70
CA ILE A 176 16.70 -11.18 -2.85
C ILE A 176 16.29 -11.07 -1.39
N VAL A 177 15.94 -9.88 -0.91
CA VAL A 177 15.46 -9.67 0.47
C VAL A 177 14.12 -10.38 0.67
N ARG A 178 13.20 -10.33 -0.31
CA ARG A 178 11.93 -11.09 -0.28
C ARG A 178 12.12 -12.59 -0.10
N ARG A 179 13.19 -13.18 -0.66
CA ARG A 179 13.48 -14.63 -0.56
C ARG A 179 14.01 -15.07 0.80
N ARG A 180 14.47 -14.16 1.66
CA ARG A 180 15.00 -14.51 2.99
C ARG A 180 13.97 -14.39 4.12
N VAL A 181 12.82 -13.79 3.86
CA VAL A 181 11.77 -13.51 4.87
C VAL A 181 10.60 -14.51 4.79
N LEU A 182 10.59 -15.40 3.80
CA LEU A 182 9.68 -16.55 3.66
C LEU A 182 10.44 -17.84 3.98
#